data_AF-F8P0B6-F1
#
_entry.id   AF-F8P0B6-F1
#
_cell.length_a   1.000
_cell.length_b   1.000
_cell.length_c   1.000
_cell.angle_alpha   90.00
_cell.angle_beta   90.00
_cell.angle_gamma   90.00
#
_symmetry.space_group_name_H-M   'P 1'
#
loop_
_entity.id
_entity.type
_entity.pdbx_description
1 polymer ?
#
loop_
_entity_poly.entity_id
_entity_poly.type
_entity_poly.pdbx_seq_one_letter_code
_entity_poly.pdbx_strand_id
1 'polypeptide(L)'
;MVVITRSQGHKIVEQMALRRAVQSVIFVIHADFLDSFLDAALYNNNLATSVQSLHIIFHRTFPPIPKLRQCLLAIRNVVDLELQLPRASAANWVRLLQGIRLPRLELLHTDCPPFSLAQFLNEHAAITHLNMSGRNYRGHDYYELANTRLSFLSEIEGPSSCVTSLVRDSPTSRVAAHCVNNADFALPLICLLSSLSTSTTALTVLQLDFDPTDYDLLRRIANAAPFVTTLKLVERSRSVSVRTFLLATITNKAHKLAPAGPNASSAPSLELLPPMGAGPRTTEVIASICA
;
A
#
# COMPACT_ATOMS: atom_id res chain seq x y z
N MET A 1 43.40 -22.34 -24.99
CA MET A 1 41.93 -22.17 -24.85
C MET A 1 41.44 -23.31 -23.96
N VAL A 2 40.96 -23.02 -22.74
CA VAL A 2 40.52 -24.07 -21.81
C VAL A 2 39.07 -24.43 -22.14
N VAL A 3 38.83 -25.66 -22.61
CA VAL A 3 37.48 -26.17 -22.87
C VAL A 3 36.93 -26.71 -21.56
N ILE A 4 36.03 -25.95 -20.93
CA ILE A 4 35.33 -26.39 -19.72
C ILE A 4 34.26 -27.40 -20.14
N THR A 5 34.30 -28.61 -19.58
CA THR A 5 33.27 -29.62 -19.85
C THR A 5 31.99 -29.32 -19.07
N ARG A 6 30.84 -29.81 -19.54
CA ARG A 6 29.53 -29.60 -18.90
C ARG A 6 29.52 -30.02 -17.42
N SER A 7 30.22 -31.11 -17.08
CA SER A 7 30.34 -31.60 -15.70
C SER A 7 31.22 -30.71 -14.82
N GLN A 8 32.30 -30.13 -15.37
CA GLN A 8 33.13 -29.14 -14.67
C GLN A 8 32.35 -27.85 -14.43
N GLY A 9 31.59 -27.38 -15.41
CA GLY A 9 30.72 -26.20 -15.27
C GLY A 9 29.71 -26.35 -14.12
N HIS A 10 29.03 -27.50 -14.04
CA HIS A 10 28.05 -27.78 -12.98
C HIS A 10 28.68 -27.75 -11.58
N LYS A 11 29.86 -28.38 -11.40
CA LYS A 11 30.58 -28.35 -10.12
C LYS A 11 31.02 -26.95 -9.71
N ILE A 12 31.41 -26.11 -10.67
CA ILE A 12 31.79 -24.72 -10.40
C ILE A 12 30.58 -23.93 -9.89
N VAL A 13 29.43 -24.04 -10.56
CA VAL A 13 28.18 -23.35 -10.16
C VAL A 13 27.72 -23.81 -8.78
N GLU A 14 27.76 -25.11 -8.51
CA GLU A 14 27.42 -25.69 -7.21
C GLU A 14 28.33 -25.14 -6.09
N GLN A 15 29.65 -25.13 -6.30
CA GLN A 15 30.57 -24.58 -5.31
C GLN A 15 30.40 -23.07 -5.10
N MET A 16 30.10 -22.31 -6.16
CA MET A 16 29.78 -20.89 -6.05
C MET A 16 28.48 -20.67 -5.26
N ALA A 17 27.45 -21.47 -5.50
CA ALA A 17 26.17 -21.39 -4.79
C ALA A 17 26.31 -21.69 -3.29
N LEU A 18 27.12 -22.68 -2.93
CA LEU A 18 27.39 -23.04 -1.53
C LEU A 18 28.16 -21.95 -0.77
N ARG A 19 28.96 -21.15 -1.47
CA ARG A 19 29.73 -20.03 -0.88
C ARG A 19 28.95 -18.73 -0.81
N ARG A 20 27.77 -18.65 -1.45
CA ARG A 20 26.96 -17.44 -1.47
C ARG A 20 26.46 -17.13 -0.05
N ALA A 21 26.66 -15.88 0.37
CA ALA A 21 26.16 -15.43 1.66
C ALA A 21 24.64 -15.53 1.70
N VAL A 22 24.13 -16.04 2.82
CA VAL A 22 22.70 -16.12 3.12
C VAL A 22 22.19 -14.70 3.38
N GLN A 23 21.15 -14.29 2.66
CA GLN A 23 20.58 -12.95 2.75
C GLN A 23 19.10 -13.07 3.11
N SER A 24 18.67 -12.33 4.14
CA SER A 24 17.26 -12.27 4.53
C SER A 24 16.43 -11.36 3.62
N VAL A 25 17.08 -10.42 2.92
CA VAL A 25 16.44 -9.46 2.02
C VAL A 25 16.99 -9.64 0.61
N ILE A 26 16.11 -9.82 -0.37
CA ILE A 26 16.46 -10.02 -1.77
C ILE A 26 15.74 -9.01 -2.65
N PHE A 27 16.51 -8.35 -3.53
CA PHE A 27 16.00 -7.45 -4.55
C PHE A 27 16.22 -8.06 -5.95
N VAL A 28 15.12 -8.31 -6.65
CA VAL A 28 15.10 -8.78 -8.04
C VAL A 28 14.69 -7.61 -8.94
N ILE A 29 15.67 -6.86 -9.40
CA ILE A 29 15.48 -5.69 -10.29
C ILE A 29 15.85 -6.03 -11.74
N HIS A 30 16.66 -7.08 -11.92
CA HIS A 30 17.17 -7.54 -13.21
C HIS A 30 16.88 -9.03 -13.42
N ALA A 31 16.59 -9.42 -14.66
CA ALA A 31 16.28 -10.81 -15.01
C ALA A 31 17.48 -11.74 -14.79
N ASP A 32 18.69 -11.28 -15.07
CA ASP A 32 19.92 -12.09 -14.91
C ASP A 32 20.17 -12.46 -13.44
N PHE A 33 19.81 -11.55 -12.52
CA PHE A 33 19.91 -11.82 -11.09
C PHE A 33 18.93 -12.91 -10.66
N LEU A 34 17.71 -12.91 -11.21
CA LEU A 34 16.71 -13.94 -10.94
C LEU A 34 17.21 -15.33 -11.33
N ASP A 35 17.80 -15.44 -12.53
CA ASP A 35 18.33 -16.72 -13.03
C ASP A 35 19.48 -17.20 -12.14
N SER A 36 20.45 -16.33 -11.83
CA SER A 36 21.56 -16.66 -10.93
C SER A 36 21.08 -17.02 -9.51
N PHE A 37 20.05 -16.36 -9.00
CA PHE A 37 19.47 -16.65 -7.69
C PHE A 37 18.76 -18.01 -7.69
N LEU A 38 17.94 -18.28 -8.70
CA LEU A 38 17.25 -19.57 -8.84
C LEU A 38 18.23 -20.72 -8.96
N ASP A 39 19.27 -20.59 -9.79
CA ASP A 39 20.32 -21.59 -9.93
C ASP A 39 21.01 -21.83 -8.58
N ALA A 40 21.36 -20.77 -7.84
CA ALA A 40 21.98 -20.92 -6.53
C ALA A 40 21.04 -21.56 -5.50
N ALA A 41 19.76 -21.19 -5.50
CA ALA A 41 18.74 -21.72 -4.60
C ALA A 41 18.46 -23.21 -4.85
N LEU A 42 18.62 -23.70 -6.08
CA LEU A 42 18.50 -25.13 -6.41
C LEU A 42 19.56 -25.98 -5.71
N TYR A 43 20.78 -25.45 -5.53
CA TYR A 43 21.89 -26.16 -4.86
C TYR A 43 22.00 -25.86 -3.37
N ASN A 44 21.45 -24.73 -2.91
CA ASN A 44 21.54 -24.29 -1.54
C ASN A 44 20.17 -23.84 -1.02
N ASN A 45 19.39 -24.80 -0.51
CA ASN A 45 18.05 -24.56 0.06
C ASN A 45 18.05 -23.51 1.18
N ASN A 46 19.17 -23.35 1.91
CA ASN A 46 19.27 -22.35 2.97
C ASN A 46 19.15 -20.91 2.43
N LEU A 47 19.55 -20.67 1.17
CA LEU A 47 19.33 -19.38 0.53
C LEU A 47 17.83 -19.10 0.46
N ALA A 48 17.04 -20.03 -0.10
CA ALA A 48 15.61 -19.84 -0.28
C ALA A 48 14.81 -19.79 1.04
N THR A 49 15.19 -20.57 2.05
CA THR A 49 14.48 -20.59 3.33
C THR A 49 14.82 -19.41 4.24
N SER A 50 15.96 -18.76 4.03
CA SER A 50 16.38 -17.60 4.83
C SER A 50 15.72 -16.28 4.44
N VAL A 51 15.17 -16.18 3.22
CA VAL A 51 14.60 -14.94 2.69
C VAL A 51 13.29 -14.63 3.43
N GLN A 52 13.26 -13.47 4.06
CA GLN A 52 12.12 -12.89 4.76
C GLN A 52 11.52 -11.72 3.98
N SER A 53 12.33 -10.95 3.26
CA SER A 53 11.86 -9.84 2.43
C SER A 53 12.25 -10.06 0.97
N LEU A 54 11.26 -10.07 0.09
CA LEU A 54 11.45 -10.30 -1.34
C LEU A 54 10.84 -9.14 -2.13
N HIS A 55 11.70 -8.41 -2.83
CA HIS A 55 11.30 -7.26 -3.64
C HIS A 55 11.56 -7.57 -5.12
N ILE A 56 10.50 -7.82 -5.88
CA ILE A 56 10.55 -8.04 -7.33
C ILE A 56 10.02 -6.78 -8.01
N ILE A 57 10.93 -5.94 -8.49
CA ILE A 57 10.62 -4.60 -9.00
C ILE A 57 11.20 -4.46 -10.40
N PHE A 58 10.33 -4.49 -11.41
CA PHE A 58 10.71 -4.22 -12.79
C PHE A 58 10.11 -2.90 -13.24
N HIS A 59 10.83 -2.09 -14.02
CA HIS A 59 10.32 -0.79 -14.46
C HIS A 59 9.79 -0.77 -15.90
N ARG A 60 10.27 -1.68 -16.76
CA ARG A 60 9.98 -1.66 -18.20
C ARG A 60 9.62 -3.03 -18.75
N THR A 61 10.49 -4.00 -18.50
CA THR A 61 10.39 -5.37 -18.97
C THR A 61 10.69 -6.31 -17.83
N PHE A 62 9.96 -7.42 -17.74
CA PHE A 62 10.14 -8.44 -16.72
C PHE A 62 10.34 -9.81 -17.40
N PRO A 63 11.01 -10.77 -16.75
CA PRO A 63 11.23 -12.11 -17.29
C PRO A 63 9.90 -12.87 -17.45
N PRO A 64 9.88 -13.99 -18.20
CA PRO A 64 8.68 -14.79 -18.37
C PRO A 64 8.03 -15.16 -17.03
N ILE A 65 6.69 -15.07 -16.95
CA ILE A 65 5.91 -15.37 -15.74
C ILE A 65 6.25 -16.71 -15.08
N PRO A 66 6.52 -17.81 -15.83
CA PRO A 66 6.92 -19.07 -15.21
C PRO A 66 8.19 -18.96 -14.34
N LYS A 67 9.17 -18.13 -14.72
CA LYS A 67 10.40 -17.94 -13.93
C LYS A 67 10.14 -17.17 -12.64
N LEU A 68 9.35 -16.08 -12.72
CA LEU A 68 8.94 -15.32 -11.53
C LEU A 68 8.15 -16.20 -10.55
N ARG A 69 7.24 -17.00 -11.09
CA ARG A 69 6.47 -17.97 -10.32
C ARG A 69 7.37 -19.02 -9.65
N GLN A 70 8.37 -19.54 -10.38
CA GLN A 70 9.35 -20.48 -9.82
C GLN A 70 10.10 -19.87 -8.63
N CYS A 71 10.46 -18.58 -8.70
CA CYS A 71 11.08 -17.86 -7.59
C CYS A 71 10.16 -17.75 -6.38
N LEU A 72 8.90 -17.37 -6.57
CA LEU A 72 7.91 -17.31 -5.49
C LEU A 72 7.63 -18.68 -4.86
N LEU A 73 7.68 -19.76 -5.64
CA LEU A 73 7.52 -21.13 -5.12
C LEU A 73 8.74 -21.64 -4.34
N ALA A 74 9.94 -21.19 -4.72
CA ALA A 74 11.17 -21.55 -4.04
C ALA A 74 11.26 -20.90 -2.66
N ILE A 75 10.79 -19.66 -2.50
CA ILE A 75 10.90 -18.88 -1.27
C ILE A 75 9.59 -18.94 -0.49
N ARG A 76 9.58 -19.66 0.64
CA ARG A 76 8.34 -19.91 1.42
C ARG A 76 8.20 -19.12 2.72
N ASN A 77 9.28 -18.52 3.21
CA ASN A 77 9.32 -17.85 4.51
C ASN A 77 9.21 -16.32 4.40
N VAL A 78 8.67 -15.83 3.30
CA VAL A 78 8.49 -14.39 3.05
C VAL A 78 7.49 -13.80 4.04
N VAL A 79 7.91 -12.73 4.69
CA VAL A 79 7.13 -11.85 5.57
C VAL A 79 6.77 -10.56 4.85
N ASP A 80 7.69 -10.04 4.03
CA ASP A 80 7.52 -8.81 3.25
C ASP A 80 7.70 -9.11 1.75
N LEU A 81 6.65 -8.85 0.97
CA LEU A 81 6.62 -9.07 -0.46
C LEU A 81 6.28 -7.79 -1.20
N GLU A 82 7.19 -7.37 -2.07
CA GLU A 82 6.93 -6.31 -3.04
C GLU A 82 6.95 -6.87 -4.47
N LEU A 83 5.83 -6.72 -5.18
CA LEU A 83 5.65 -7.15 -6.56
C LEU A 83 5.23 -5.96 -7.42
N GLN A 84 6.18 -5.39 -8.14
CA GLN A 84 5.94 -4.33 -9.12
C GLN A 84 6.25 -4.83 -10.53
N LEU A 85 5.21 -5.15 -11.30
CA LEU A 85 5.31 -5.64 -12.69
C LEU A 85 4.49 -4.74 -13.63
N PRO A 86 5.01 -3.54 -13.97
CA PRO A 86 4.34 -2.60 -14.83
C PRO A 86 3.97 -3.26 -16.16
N ARG A 87 2.75 -3.01 -16.61
CA ARG A 87 2.20 -3.52 -17.88
C ARG A 87 1.99 -5.04 -17.93
N ALA A 88 2.16 -5.77 -16.82
CA ALA A 88 1.69 -7.15 -16.76
C ALA A 88 0.16 -7.18 -16.96
N SER A 89 -0.31 -8.05 -17.84
CA SER A 89 -1.74 -8.24 -18.06
C SER A 89 -2.39 -8.92 -16.85
N ALA A 90 -3.70 -8.77 -16.68
CA ALA A 90 -4.44 -9.48 -15.62
C ALA A 90 -4.22 -11.01 -15.69
N ALA A 91 -4.18 -11.59 -16.91
CA ALA A 91 -3.89 -13.00 -17.09
C ALA A 91 -2.48 -13.41 -16.60
N ASN A 92 -1.49 -12.54 -16.75
CA ASN A 92 -0.14 -12.77 -16.23
C ASN A 92 -0.12 -12.76 -14.70
N TRP A 93 -0.85 -11.82 -14.07
CA TRP A 93 -0.99 -11.77 -12.62
C TRP A 93 -1.67 -13.00 -12.03
N VAL A 94 -2.78 -13.43 -12.63
CA VAL A 94 -3.46 -14.67 -12.21
C VAL A 94 -2.50 -15.85 -12.28
N ARG A 95 -1.78 -16.03 -13.41
CA ARG A 95 -0.79 -17.11 -13.55
C ARG A 95 0.37 -17.01 -12.56
N LEU A 96 0.81 -15.81 -12.23
CA LEU A 96 1.89 -15.58 -11.27
C LEU A 96 1.47 -15.99 -9.86
N LEU A 97 0.30 -15.53 -9.41
CA LEU A 97 -0.15 -15.67 -8.01
C LEU A 97 -0.89 -16.97 -7.72
N GLN A 98 -1.46 -17.64 -8.73
CA GLN A 98 -2.30 -18.83 -8.53
C GLN A 98 -1.61 -19.91 -7.69
N GLY A 99 -2.12 -20.25 -6.50
CA GLY A 99 -1.56 -21.31 -5.65
C GLY A 99 -0.18 -21.02 -5.06
N ILE A 100 0.30 -19.76 -5.12
CA ILE A 100 1.42 -19.31 -4.29
C ILE A 100 0.92 -19.22 -2.85
N ARG A 101 1.64 -19.85 -1.92
CA ARG A 101 1.32 -19.82 -0.48
C ARG A 101 2.51 -19.34 0.32
N LEU A 102 2.34 -18.22 1.00
CA LEU A 102 3.34 -17.56 1.83
C LEU A 102 2.74 -17.39 3.24
N PRO A 103 2.75 -18.45 4.07
CA PRO A 103 1.98 -18.48 5.32
C PRO A 103 2.39 -17.42 6.36
N ARG A 104 3.55 -16.78 6.17
CA ARG A 104 4.08 -15.72 7.04
C ARG A 104 3.96 -14.33 6.44
N LEU A 105 3.29 -14.18 5.31
CA LEU A 105 3.18 -12.91 4.62
C LEU A 105 2.35 -11.91 5.44
N GLU A 106 3.01 -10.85 5.88
CA GLU A 106 2.42 -9.78 6.69
C GLU A 106 2.36 -8.46 5.92
N LEU A 107 3.37 -8.18 5.08
CA LEU A 107 3.47 -6.95 4.28
C LEU A 107 3.39 -7.29 2.80
N LEU A 108 2.45 -6.67 2.10
CA LEU A 108 2.31 -6.81 0.66
C LEU A 108 2.26 -5.45 -0.02
N HIS A 109 3.23 -5.19 -0.88
CA HIS A 109 3.23 -4.07 -1.82
C HIS A 109 3.05 -4.60 -3.24
N THR A 110 2.04 -4.12 -3.98
CA THR A 110 1.85 -4.60 -5.35
C THR A 110 1.15 -3.61 -6.30
N ASP A 111 1.48 -3.67 -7.59
CA ASP A 111 0.70 -3.03 -8.67
C ASP A 111 -0.29 -4.01 -9.36
N CYS A 112 -0.56 -5.16 -8.74
CA CYS A 112 -1.52 -6.17 -9.20
C CYS A 112 -2.95 -5.59 -9.31
N PRO A 113 -3.71 -5.90 -10.38
CA PRO A 113 -5.13 -5.58 -10.49
C PRO A 113 -5.96 -6.22 -9.37
N PRO A 114 -7.01 -5.55 -8.84
CA PRO A 114 -7.75 -6.00 -7.66
C PRO A 114 -8.44 -7.35 -7.88
N PHE A 115 -9.04 -7.56 -9.07
CA PHE A 115 -9.63 -8.85 -9.47
C PHE A 115 -8.61 -10.01 -9.38
N SER A 116 -7.37 -9.80 -9.82
CA SER A 116 -6.32 -10.83 -9.75
C SER A 116 -5.77 -11.01 -8.34
N LEU A 117 -5.91 -10.00 -7.49
CA LEU A 117 -5.38 -9.96 -6.13
C LEU A 117 -6.34 -10.60 -5.11
N ALA A 118 -7.66 -10.54 -5.35
CA ALA A 118 -8.69 -10.98 -4.38
C ALA A 118 -8.48 -12.43 -3.87
N GLN A 119 -8.26 -13.38 -4.79
CA GLN A 119 -7.99 -14.78 -4.40
C GLN A 119 -6.71 -14.88 -3.56
N PHE A 120 -5.65 -14.19 -3.98
CA PHE A 120 -4.37 -14.21 -3.27
C PHE A 120 -4.54 -13.68 -1.84
N LEU A 121 -5.24 -12.56 -1.64
CA LEU A 121 -5.50 -12.01 -0.30
C LEU A 121 -6.32 -12.97 0.58
N ASN A 122 -7.31 -13.65 0.02
CA ASN A 122 -8.10 -14.64 0.77
C ASN A 122 -7.26 -15.84 1.26
N GLU A 123 -6.20 -16.19 0.55
CA GLU A 123 -5.26 -17.26 0.95
C GLU A 123 -4.24 -16.78 2.00
N HIS A 124 -4.13 -15.46 2.23
CA HIS A 124 -3.12 -14.83 3.09
C HIS A 124 -3.76 -13.92 4.15
N ALA A 125 -4.55 -14.52 5.04
CA ALA A 125 -5.26 -13.79 6.09
C ALA A 125 -4.35 -13.03 7.07
N ALA A 126 -3.07 -13.40 7.19
CA ALA A 126 -2.10 -12.79 8.10
C ALA A 126 -1.59 -11.41 7.65
N ILE A 127 -1.99 -10.92 6.48
CA ILE A 127 -1.58 -9.61 5.98
C ILE A 127 -2.04 -8.51 6.94
N THR A 128 -1.06 -7.75 7.44
CA THR A 128 -1.26 -6.60 8.35
C THR A 128 -1.08 -5.26 7.63
N HIS A 129 -0.28 -5.24 6.55
CA HIS A 129 0.02 -4.05 5.75
C HIS A 129 -0.18 -4.36 4.26
N LEU A 130 -1.06 -3.59 3.61
CA LEU A 130 -1.34 -3.74 2.18
C LEU A 130 -1.14 -2.40 1.45
N ASN A 131 -0.23 -2.37 0.48
CA ASN A 131 -0.02 -1.24 -0.42
C ASN A 131 -0.34 -1.64 -1.86
N MET A 132 -1.32 -0.97 -2.46
CA MET A 132 -1.73 -1.16 -3.85
C MET A 132 -1.32 0.05 -4.69
N SER A 133 -0.26 -0.11 -5.49
CA SER A 133 0.40 0.98 -6.22
C SER A 133 0.16 0.95 -7.75
N GLY A 134 -1.05 0.59 -8.19
CA GLY A 134 -1.40 0.55 -9.62
C GLY A 134 -1.99 1.86 -10.15
N ARG A 135 -1.71 2.19 -11.41
CA ARG A 135 -2.29 3.37 -12.10
C ARG A 135 -3.37 3.03 -13.12
N ASN A 136 -3.57 1.75 -13.42
CA ASN A 136 -4.38 1.30 -14.56
C ASN A 136 -5.63 0.54 -14.13
N TYR A 137 -6.23 0.93 -13.00
CA TYR A 137 -7.47 0.31 -12.53
C TYR A 137 -8.64 0.81 -13.36
N ARG A 138 -9.38 -0.10 -14.01
CA ARG A 138 -10.65 0.27 -14.63
C ARG A 138 -11.71 0.35 -13.55
N GLY A 139 -12.63 1.31 -13.66
CA GLY A 139 -13.61 1.67 -12.63
C GLY A 139 -14.64 0.61 -12.25
N HIS A 140 -14.49 -0.64 -12.67
CA HIS A 140 -15.38 -1.74 -12.27
C HIS A 140 -14.66 -2.88 -11.55
N ASP A 141 -13.33 -2.89 -11.49
CA ASP A 141 -12.57 -4.06 -11.05
C ASP A 141 -12.45 -4.19 -9.51
N TYR A 142 -12.97 -3.21 -8.75
CA TYR A 142 -12.81 -3.14 -7.29
C TYR A 142 -13.89 -3.86 -6.48
N TYR A 143 -14.99 -4.29 -7.10
CA TYR A 143 -16.05 -5.05 -6.41
C TYR A 143 -15.56 -6.41 -5.91
N GLU A 144 -14.54 -6.96 -6.53
CA GLU A 144 -13.98 -8.28 -6.19
C GLU A 144 -13.29 -8.28 -4.82
N LEU A 145 -12.70 -7.15 -4.44
CA LEU A 145 -12.12 -6.98 -3.10
C LEU A 145 -13.19 -6.82 -2.01
N ALA A 146 -14.45 -6.54 -2.36
CA ALA A 146 -15.51 -6.35 -1.36
C ALA A 146 -15.84 -7.65 -0.59
N ASN A 147 -15.50 -8.80 -1.16
CA ASN A 147 -15.68 -10.10 -0.52
C ASN A 147 -14.42 -10.57 0.23
N THR A 148 -13.33 -9.82 0.15
CA THR A 148 -12.07 -10.15 0.82
C THR A 148 -12.10 -9.61 2.25
N ARG A 149 -11.88 -10.49 3.23
CA ARG A 149 -11.79 -10.14 4.64
C ARG A 149 -10.38 -10.35 5.15
N LEU A 150 -9.76 -9.28 5.64
CA LEU A 150 -8.41 -9.31 6.20
C LEU A 150 -8.48 -8.95 7.68
N SER A 151 -8.73 -9.95 8.53
CA SER A 151 -8.99 -9.76 9.96
C SER A 151 -7.85 -9.12 10.74
N PHE A 152 -6.64 -9.10 10.18
CA PHE A 152 -5.44 -8.51 10.80
C PHE A 152 -4.94 -7.25 10.08
N LEU A 153 -5.67 -6.77 9.05
CA LEU A 153 -5.26 -5.61 8.28
C LEU A 153 -5.33 -4.35 9.15
N SER A 154 -4.15 -3.80 9.44
CA SER A 154 -3.96 -2.64 10.30
C SER A 154 -3.63 -1.37 9.51
N GLU A 155 -2.96 -1.51 8.37
CA GLU A 155 -2.57 -0.43 7.48
C GLU A 155 -2.89 -0.77 6.03
N ILE A 156 -3.53 0.17 5.33
CA ILE A 156 -3.86 0.03 3.92
C ILE A 156 -3.56 1.31 3.16
N GLU A 157 -2.85 1.17 2.03
CA GLU A 157 -2.60 2.22 1.06
C GLU A 157 -3.09 1.78 -0.33
N GLY A 158 -3.79 2.66 -1.05
CA GLY A 158 -4.19 2.33 -2.41
C GLY A 158 -5.23 3.28 -3.03
N PRO A 159 -5.78 2.90 -4.19
CA PRO A 159 -6.91 3.60 -4.79
C PRO A 159 -8.09 3.63 -3.83
N SER A 160 -8.73 4.80 -3.68
CA SER A 160 -9.85 4.99 -2.76
C SER A 160 -10.97 3.96 -2.95
N SER A 161 -11.27 3.56 -4.18
CA SER A 161 -12.27 2.51 -4.47
C SER A 161 -11.89 1.14 -3.90
N CYS A 162 -10.62 0.74 -3.98
CA CYS A 162 -10.13 -0.53 -3.45
C CYS A 162 -10.07 -0.49 -1.91
N VAL A 163 -9.58 0.62 -1.37
CA VAL A 163 -9.50 0.85 0.08
C VAL A 163 -10.89 0.82 0.71
N THR A 164 -11.88 1.46 0.09
CA THR A 164 -13.27 1.50 0.57
C THR A 164 -13.86 0.10 0.77
N SER A 165 -13.57 -0.82 -0.14
CA SER A 165 -14.05 -2.21 -0.09
C SER A 165 -13.44 -2.98 1.08
N LEU A 166 -12.14 -2.82 1.33
CA LEU A 166 -11.41 -3.59 2.34
C LEU A 166 -11.57 -3.03 3.77
N VAL A 167 -11.69 -1.72 3.92
CA VAL A 167 -11.82 -1.03 5.22
C VAL A 167 -13.12 -1.39 5.93
N ARG A 168 -14.21 -1.66 5.19
CA ARG A 168 -15.54 -1.92 5.76
C ARG A 168 -15.55 -3.09 6.76
N ASP A 169 -14.81 -4.15 6.43
CA ASP A 169 -14.82 -5.41 7.15
C ASP A 169 -13.47 -5.70 7.86
N SER A 170 -12.57 -4.72 7.94
CA SER A 170 -11.21 -4.92 8.47
C SER A 170 -10.85 -3.90 9.56
N PRO A 171 -10.09 -4.28 10.60
CA PRO A 171 -9.75 -3.41 11.72
C PRO A 171 -8.59 -2.46 11.40
N THR A 172 -8.82 -1.56 10.44
CA THR A 172 -7.79 -0.64 9.93
C THR A 172 -7.58 0.54 10.88
N SER A 173 -6.33 0.80 11.23
CA SER A 173 -5.91 1.92 12.08
C SER A 173 -5.23 3.05 11.29
N ARG A 174 -4.68 2.71 10.12
CA ARG A 174 -3.96 3.61 9.22
C ARG A 174 -4.49 3.43 7.80
N VAL A 175 -5.00 4.50 7.20
CA VAL A 175 -5.59 4.47 5.86
C VAL A 175 -4.98 5.57 5.00
N ALA A 176 -4.45 5.19 3.85
CA ALA A 176 -3.99 6.09 2.81
C ALA A 176 -4.73 5.81 1.51
N ALA A 177 -5.65 6.70 1.12
CA ALA A 177 -6.41 6.55 -0.10
C ALA A 177 -6.07 7.65 -1.10
N HIS A 178 -5.70 7.24 -2.32
CA HIS A 178 -5.46 8.15 -3.43
C HIS A 178 -6.52 7.97 -4.51
N CYS A 179 -6.83 9.04 -5.25
CA CYS A 179 -7.83 9.00 -6.30
C CYS A 179 -7.17 8.94 -7.68
N VAL A 180 -7.44 7.86 -8.41
CA VAL A 180 -6.79 7.58 -9.70
C VAL A 180 -7.37 8.46 -10.82
N ASN A 181 -8.70 8.67 -10.82
CA ASN A 181 -9.40 9.39 -11.89
C ASN A 181 -9.89 10.77 -11.41
N ASN A 182 -9.76 11.79 -12.26
CA ASN A 182 -10.21 13.16 -11.97
C ASN A 182 -11.73 13.31 -12.07
N ALA A 183 -12.38 12.54 -12.94
CA ALA A 183 -13.80 12.72 -13.26
C ALA A 183 -14.75 12.27 -12.13
N ASP A 184 -14.36 11.27 -11.34
CA ASP A 184 -15.23 10.61 -10.36
C ASP A 184 -14.68 10.69 -8.94
N PHE A 185 -14.19 11.86 -8.52
CA PHE A 185 -13.52 12.01 -7.22
C PHE A 185 -14.50 11.94 -6.02
N ALA A 186 -15.66 12.58 -6.13
CA ALA A 186 -16.55 12.78 -4.99
C ALA A 186 -17.13 11.46 -4.46
N LEU A 187 -17.55 10.55 -5.36
CA LEU A 187 -18.26 9.34 -4.97
C LEU A 187 -17.36 8.34 -4.20
N PRO A 188 -16.16 7.97 -4.68
CA PRO A 188 -15.25 7.09 -3.93
C PRO A 188 -14.88 7.64 -2.57
N LEU A 189 -14.69 8.96 -2.43
CA LEU A 189 -14.38 9.58 -1.15
C LEU A 189 -15.57 9.51 -0.18
N ILE A 190 -16.78 9.82 -0.64
CA ILE A 190 -18.00 9.70 0.17
C ILE A 190 -18.20 8.26 0.62
N CYS A 191 -18.01 7.29 -0.28
CA CYS A 191 -18.11 5.87 0.04
C CYS A 191 -17.05 5.44 1.06
N LEU A 192 -15.81 5.92 0.92
CA LEU A 192 -14.73 5.65 1.87
C LEU A 192 -15.07 6.19 3.27
N LEU A 193 -15.47 7.45 3.38
CA LEU A 193 -15.83 8.07 4.65
C LEU A 193 -17.05 7.39 5.28
N SER A 194 -18.02 6.96 4.46
CA SER A 194 -19.16 6.15 4.93
C SER A 194 -18.70 4.81 5.50
N SER A 195 -17.81 4.09 4.80
CA SER A 195 -17.23 2.83 5.28
C SER A 195 -16.42 3.02 6.58
N LEU A 196 -15.67 4.13 6.69
CA LEU A 196 -14.92 4.47 7.90
C LEU A 196 -15.83 4.75 9.09
N SER A 197 -16.94 5.46 8.85
CA SER A 197 -17.95 5.77 9.89
C SER A 197 -18.58 4.50 10.48
N THR A 198 -18.63 3.42 9.69
CA THR A 198 -19.14 2.12 10.14
C THR A 198 -18.08 1.21 10.74
N SER A 199 -16.79 1.55 10.60
CA SER A 199 -15.71 0.75 11.15
C SER A 199 -15.71 0.84 12.68
N THR A 200 -15.54 -0.30 13.34
CA THR A 200 -15.46 -0.37 14.80
C THR A 200 -14.08 0.01 15.35
N THR A 201 -13.07 0.13 14.47
CA THR A 201 -11.69 0.36 14.86
C THR A 201 -11.37 1.85 14.88
N ALA A 202 -10.61 2.28 15.88
CA ALA A 202 -10.16 3.66 15.98
C ALA A 202 -9.12 3.95 14.88
N LEU A 203 -9.55 4.64 13.81
CA LEU A 203 -8.65 5.16 12.80
C LEU A 203 -7.80 6.29 13.39
N THR A 204 -6.47 6.13 13.37
CA THR A 204 -5.52 7.08 13.97
C THR A 204 -4.79 7.92 12.93
N VAL A 205 -4.53 7.36 11.74
CA VAL A 205 -3.84 8.02 10.63
C VAL A 205 -4.71 7.94 9.38
N LEU A 206 -4.98 9.10 8.79
CA LEU A 206 -5.74 9.22 7.55
C LEU A 206 -4.96 10.08 6.54
N GLN A 207 -4.65 9.51 5.38
CA GLN A 207 -4.11 10.23 4.24
C GLN A 207 -5.11 10.17 3.09
N LEU A 208 -5.49 11.33 2.55
CA LEU A 208 -6.46 11.46 1.47
C LEU A 208 -5.96 12.44 0.42
N ASP A 209 -6.20 12.12 -0.85
CA ASP A 209 -6.23 13.13 -1.89
C ASP A 209 -7.48 14.01 -1.71
N PHE A 210 -7.36 15.33 -1.89
CA PHE A 210 -8.51 16.24 -1.82
C PHE A 210 -8.61 17.17 -3.03
N ASP A 211 -9.85 17.60 -3.27
CA ASP A 211 -10.17 18.65 -4.23
C ASP A 211 -10.28 19.99 -3.48
N PRO A 212 -9.54 21.05 -3.87
CA PRO A 212 -9.61 22.35 -3.20
C PRO A 212 -10.99 23.02 -3.25
N THR A 213 -11.91 22.59 -4.12
CA THR A 213 -13.30 23.12 -4.11
C THR A 213 -14.22 22.40 -3.12
N ASP A 214 -13.73 21.38 -2.43
CA ASP A 214 -14.50 20.62 -1.45
C ASP A 214 -14.37 21.22 -0.04
N TYR A 215 -15.17 22.26 0.23
CA TYR A 215 -15.15 22.99 1.50
C TYR A 215 -15.70 22.18 2.69
N ASP A 216 -16.48 21.13 2.43
CA ASP A 216 -17.11 20.30 3.46
C ASP A 216 -16.30 19.04 3.82
N LEU A 217 -15.15 18.81 3.17
CA LEU A 217 -14.35 17.61 3.37
C LEU A 217 -13.92 17.43 4.84
N LEU A 218 -13.36 18.47 5.46
CA LEU A 218 -12.87 18.38 6.85
C LEU A 218 -14.00 18.05 7.83
N ARG A 219 -15.19 18.64 7.63
CA ARG A 219 -16.37 18.32 8.44
C ARG A 219 -16.79 16.87 8.27
N ARG A 220 -16.79 16.35 7.04
CA ARG A 220 -17.11 14.94 6.77
C ARG A 220 -16.08 13.99 7.37
N ILE A 221 -14.78 14.32 7.32
CA ILE A 221 -13.71 13.55 7.97
C ILE A 221 -13.91 13.53 9.49
N ALA A 222 -14.15 14.69 10.10
CA ALA A 222 -14.35 14.80 11.55
C ALA A 222 -15.53 13.94 12.04
N ASN A 223 -16.62 13.89 11.26
CA ASN A 223 -17.77 13.04 11.56
C ASN A 223 -17.47 11.55 11.34
N ALA A 224 -16.75 11.21 10.28
CA ALA A 224 -16.51 9.83 9.87
C ALA A 224 -15.42 9.12 10.67
N ALA A 225 -14.42 9.87 11.13
CA ALA A 225 -13.24 9.33 11.81
C ALA A 225 -12.79 10.27 12.95
N PRO A 226 -13.56 10.36 14.04
CA PRO A 226 -13.32 11.32 15.12
C PRO A 226 -12.02 11.08 15.91
N PHE A 227 -11.43 9.89 15.79
CA PHE A 227 -10.20 9.49 16.49
C PHE A 227 -8.92 9.73 15.68
N VAL A 228 -9.02 10.35 14.51
CA VAL A 228 -7.84 10.65 13.68
C VAL A 228 -6.94 11.65 14.40
N THR A 229 -5.69 11.24 14.63
CA THR A 229 -4.65 12.07 15.25
C THR A 229 -3.74 12.70 14.20
N THR A 230 -3.54 12.01 13.08
CA THR A 230 -2.71 12.46 11.97
C THR A 230 -3.53 12.50 10.70
N LEU A 231 -3.76 13.71 10.16
CA LEU A 231 -4.48 13.93 8.91
C LEU A 231 -3.53 14.50 7.86
N LYS A 232 -3.33 13.76 6.77
CA LYS A 232 -2.53 14.23 5.63
C LYS A 232 -3.42 14.43 4.42
N LEU A 233 -3.52 15.66 3.94
CA LEU A 233 -4.30 16.01 2.77
C LEU A 233 -3.37 16.35 1.61
N VAL A 234 -3.52 15.62 0.50
CA VAL A 234 -2.72 15.82 -0.70
C VAL A 234 -3.58 16.51 -1.74
N GLU A 235 -3.23 17.74 -2.11
CA GLU A 235 -3.99 18.50 -3.09
C GLU A 235 -3.86 17.85 -4.47
N ARG A 236 -5.00 17.62 -5.13
CA ARG A 236 -4.99 17.16 -6.52
C ARG A 236 -4.72 18.34 -7.46
N SER A 237 -3.58 18.30 -8.14
CA SER A 237 -3.31 19.20 -9.26
C SER A 237 -4.34 18.94 -10.38
N ARG A 238 -5.25 19.89 -10.61
CA ARG A 238 -6.26 19.82 -11.71
C ARG A 238 -5.64 19.96 -13.11
N SER A 239 -4.35 20.30 -13.19
CA SER A 239 -3.58 20.44 -14.42
C SER A 239 -2.10 20.07 -14.20
N VAL A 240 -1.40 19.71 -15.28
CA VAL A 240 0.00 19.26 -15.28
C VAL A 240 0.93 20.40 -14.87
N SER A 241 1.09 20.66 -13.57
CA SER A 241 2.32 21.20 -12.95
C SER A 241 2.09 21.51 -11.48
N VAL A 242 3.01 20.98 -10.66
CA VAL A 242 3.19 21.22 -9.22
C VAL A 242 2.14 20.56 -8.30
N ARG A 243 2.60 19.58 -7.51
CA ARG A 243 1.87 19.03 -6.36
C ARG A 243 2.20 19.88 -5.14
N THR A 244 1.19 20.44 -4.49
CA THR A 244 1.31 21.10 -3.19
C THR A 244 0.91 20.09 -2.11
N PHE A 245 1.69 19.98 -1.05
CA PHE A 245 1.37 19.14 0.11
C PHE A 245 0.82 20.02 1.22
N LEU A 246 -0.26 19.58 1.88
CA LEU A 246 -0.81 20.16 3.10
C LEU A 246 -0.72 19.14 4.23
N LEU A 247 0.21 19.35 5.16
CA LEU A 247 0.31 18.56 6.39
C LEU A 247 -0.46 19.27 7.51
N ALA A 248 -1.44 18.58 8.08
CA ALA A 248 -2.22 19.05 9.22
C ALA A 248 -2.07 18.10 10.41
N THR A 249 -1.47 18.57 11.49
CA THR A 249 -1.50 17.84 12.77
C THR A 249 -2.75 18.27 13.54
N ILE A 250 -3.71 17.36 13.71
CA ILE A 250 -4.88 17.60 14.54
C ILE A 250 -4.47 17.34 15.99
N THR A 251 -4.21 18.40 16.75
CA THR A 251 -4.05 18.28 18.20
C THR A 251 -5.42 18.24 18.84
N ASN A 252 -5.90 17.05 19.21
CA ASN A 252 -7.08 16.90 20.05
C ASN A 252 -6.74 17.42 21.45
N LYS A 253 -7.00 18.70 21.72
CA LYS A 253 -6.95 19.23 23.09
C LYS A 253 -8.13 18.62 23.83
N ALA A 254 -7.88 17.51 24.53
CA ALA A 254 -8.82 16.99 25.51
C ALA A 254 -9.10 18.09 26.53
N HIS A 255 -10.25 18.75 26.40
CA HIS A 255 -10.75 19.69 27.40
C HIS A 255 -10.97 18.89 28.68
N LYS A 256 -10.03 19.02 29.62
CA LYS A 256 -10.23 18.63 31.01
C LYS A 256 -11.35 19.52 31.53
N LEU A 257 -12.59 19.01 31.49
CA LEU A 257 -13.77 19.69 32.01
C LEU A 257 -13.54 20.07 33.47
N ALA A 258 -13.19 21.33 33.70
CA ALA A 258 -13.50 21.99 34.95
C ALA A 258 -15.03 22.19 34.98
N PRO A 259 -15.71 21.98 36.12
CA PRO A 259 -17.14 22.23 36.22
C PRO A 259 -17.40 23.73 36.07
N ALA A 260 -17.89 24.16 34.89
CA ALA A 260 -18.29 25.53 34.64
C ALA A 260 -19.81 25.67 34.76
N GLY A 261 -20.22 26.71 35.49
CA GLY A 261 -21.61 27.03 35.78
C GLY A 261 -22.46 27.38 34.55
N PRO A 262 -23.77 27.54 34.76
CA PRO A 262 -24.73 27.69 33.67
C PRO A 262 -24.62 29.09 33.05
N ASN A 263 -24.63 29.12 31.72
CA ASN A 263 -24.77 30.29 30.82
C ASN A 263 -23.48 30.73 30.10
N ALA A 264 -23.11 30.00 29.04
CA ALA A 264 -22.44 30.60 27.88
C ALA A 264 -22.71 29.74 26.63
N SER A 265 -23.45 30.30 25.69
CA SER A 265 -23.58 29.82 24.31
C SER A 265 -22.42 30.41 23.51
N SER A 266 -21.51 29.57 23.01
CA SER A 266 -20.45 29.99 22.09
C SER A 266 -20.35 29.03 20.91
N ALA A 267 -20.51 29.56 19.70
CA ALA A 267 -20.31 28.84 18.44
C ALA A 267 -18.82 28.71 18.10
N PRO A 268 -18.38 27.65 17.40
CA PRO A 268 -16.99 27.46 17.01
C PRO A 268 -16.56 28.47 15.93
N SER A 269 -15.38 29.08 16.12
CA SER A 269 -14.75 30.00 15.17
C SER A 269 -13.49 29.36 14.57
N LEU A 270 -13.36 29.42 13.24
CA LEU A 270 -12.18 28.99 12.48
C LEU A 270 -11.29 30.20 12.21
N GLU A 271 -10.09 30.24 12.79
CA GLU A 271 -9.07 31.25 12.48
C GLU A 271 -8.09 30.69 11.44
N LEU A 272 -8.03 31.35 10.27
CA LEU A 272 -7.05 31.10 9.21
C LEU A 272 -6.00 32.22 9.23
N LEU A 273 -4.73 31.86 9.48
CA LEU A 273 -3.62 32.80 9.39
C LEU A 273 -3.18 33.00 7.91
N PRO A 274 -2.85 34.23 7.48
CA PRO A 274 -2.47 34.51 6.09
C PRO A 274 -1.02 34.05 5.79
N PRO A 275 -0.74 33.52 4.59
CA PRO A 275 0.59 33.01 4.26
C PRO A 275 1.50 34.08 3.62
N MET A 276 2.54 34.52 4.32
CA MET A 276 3.62 35.35 3.76
C MET A 276 4.64 34.55 2.95
N GLY A 277 5.02 35.03 1.75
CA GLY A 277 6.29 34.71 1.05
C GLY A 277 6.28 33.62 -0.04
N ALA A 278 6.48 34.03 -1.30
CA ALA A 278 6.56 33.17 -2.49
C ALA A 278 7.86 32.34 -2.57
N GLY A 279 7.70 31.04 -2.76
CA GLY A 279 8.72 30.02 -3.04
C GLY A 279 8.03 28.69 -3.34
N PRO A 280 8.71 27.64 -3.85
CA PRO A 280 8.09 26.34 -4.07
C PRO A 280 7.75 25.73 -2.69
N ARG A 281 6.51 25.96 -2.26
CA ARG A 281 6.02 25.70 -0.89
C ARG A 281 5.55 24.26 -0.75
N THR A 282 6.21 23.51 0.12
CA THR A 282 5.50 22.55 0.97
C THR A 282 4.73 23.40 1.98
N THR A 283 3.41 23.45 1.89
CA THR A 283 2.61 24.30 2.80
C THR A 283 2.18 23.41 3.95
N GLU A 284 2.81 23.48 5.12
CA GLU A 284 2.23 22.83 6.30
C GLU A 284 1.08 23.70 6.81
N VAL A 285 -0.15 23.16 6.83
CA VAL A 285 -1.31 23.83 7.41
C VAL A 285 -1.73 23.02 8.63
N ILE A 286 -1.30 23.47 9.81
CA ILE A 286 -1.70 22.86 11.08
C ILE A 286 -3.16 23.26 11.34
N ALA A 287 -4.10 22.34 11.09
CA ALA A 287 -5.51 22.52 11.43
C ALA A 287 -5.79 21.88 12.80
N SER A 288 -6.16 22.70 13.79
CA SER A 288 -6.69 22.22 15.07
C SER A 288 -8.21 22.17 14.97
N ILE A 289 -8.78 20.99 14.76
CA ILE A 289 -10.23 20.78 14.85
C ILE A 289 -10.56 20.60 16.34
N CYS A 290 -11.22 21.59 16.94
CA CYS A 290 -11.89 21.40 18.23
C CYS A 290 -13.32 20.92 17.94
N ALA A 291 -13.64 19.71 18.40
CA ALA A 291 -15.01 19.19 18.43
C ALA A 291 -15.76 19.68 19.68
#